data_AF-A0A5U4RTA3-F1
#
_entry.id   AF-A0A5U4RTA3-F1
#
_cell.length_a   1.000
_cell.length_b   1.000
_cell.length_c   1.000
_cell.angle_alpha   90.00
_cell.angle_beta   90.00
_cell.angle_gamma   90.00
#
_symmetry.space_group_name_H-M   'P 1'
#
loop_
_entity.id
_entity.type
_entity.pdbx_description
1 polymer ?
#
loop_
_entity_poly.entity_id
_entity_poly.type
_entity_poly.pdbx_seq_one_letter_code
_entity_poly.pdbx_strand_id
1 'polypeptide(L)'
;MSAGTLTLNNNSASVAGTDTTFTTELAAGDFIVVVVGGVPYTLPVLEVNSNTRLTLVSNYTGPRATGAAWSSVPRVALNMVTAALVAQSAEALRGLNYDKQNWQQFFSADGDVTITLPDTSQTTGPSAKKLISSVANKADKVNGVVPKEQGGTGLSQPFGDKAGQFC
;
A
#
# COMPACT_ATOMS: atom_id res chain seq x y z
N MET A 1 8.96 -22.23 16.39
CA MET A 1 9.14 -23.68 16.17
C MET A 1 8.12 -24.39 17.05
N SER A 2 7.34 -25.29 16.47
CA SER A 2 6.31 -26.05 17.20
C SER A 2 6.94 -27.09 18.12
N ALA A 3 6.17 -27.55 19.11
CA ALA A 3 6.62 -28.59 20.04
C ALA A 3 6.71 -29.96 19.35
N GLY A 4 7.57 -30.82 19.89
CA GLY A 4 7.81 -32.15 19.35
C GLY A 4 8.58 -32.16 18.03
N THR A 5 8.65 -33.32 17.41
CA THR A 5 9.40 -33.55 16.16
C THR A 5 8.64 -34.43 15.19
N LEU A 6 9.04 -34.38 13.91
CA LEU A 6 8.40 -35.14 12.84
C LEU A 6 9.29 -36.26 12.31
N THR A 7 8.63 -37.34 11.91
CA THR A 7 9.18 -38.38 11.05
C THR A 7 8.48 -38.31 9.69
N LEU A 8 9.30 -38.13 8.66
CA LEU A 8 8.90 -38.01 7.26
C LEU A 8 9.57 -39.11 6.46
N ASN A 9 8.79 -39.84 5.67
CA ASN A 9 9.30 -40.87 4.77
C ASN A 9 9.20 -40.40 3.32
N ASN A 10 10.25 -40.66 2.55
CA ASN A 10 10.26 -40.32 1.13
C ASN A 10 9.10 -41.01 0.41
N ASN A 11 8.46 -40.26 -0.50
CA ASN A 11 7.31 -40.67 -1.27
C ASN A 11 6.12 -41.15 -0.41
N SER A 12 5.87 -40.49 0.71
CA SER A 12 4.73 -40.77 1.58
C SER A 12 3.99 -39.50 1.98
N ALA A 13 2.66 -39.56 2.00
CA ALA A 13 1.82 -38.50 2.55
C ALA A 13 1.64 -38.59 4.07
N SER A 14 2.06 -39.70 4.71
CA SER A 14 1.89 -39.88 6.15
C SER A 14 3.02 -39.21 6.92
N VAL A 15 2.64 -38.40 7.91
CA VAL A 15 3.56 -37.77 8.84
C VAL A 15 3.29 -38.31 10.24
N ALA A 16 4.35 -38.76 10.91
CA ALA A 16 4.29 -39.16 12.30
C ALA A 16 4.97 -38.10 13.17
N GLY A 17 4.33 -37.73 14.26
CA GLY A 17 4.85 -36.82 15.27
C GLY A 17 5.30 -37.57 16.52
N THR A 18 6.29 -37.00 17.21
CA THR A 18 6.71 -37.40 18.56
C THR A 18 6.60 -36.17 19.46
N ASP A 19 5.89 -36.29 20.57
CA ASP A 19 5.57 -35.19 21.50
C ASP A 19 4.90 -33.98 20.83
N THR A 20 4.15 -34.24 19.77
CA THR A 20 3.36 -33.24 19.05
C THR A 20 1.93 -33.16 19.56
N THR A 21 1.30 -32.01 19.33
CA THR A 21 -0.11 -31.76 19.64
C THR A 21 -0.87 -31.26 18.41
N PHE A 22 -0.89 -32.06 17.34
CA PHE A 22 -1.44 -31.60 16.04
C PHE A 22 -2.90 -31.14 16.12
N THR A 23 -3.75 -31.78 16.92
CA THR A 23 -5.19 -31.43 16.95
C THR A 23 -5.47 -30.05 17.54
N THR A 24 -4.52 -29.47 18.28
CA THR A 24 -4.63 -28.12 18.84
C THR A 24 -3.86 -27.08 18.04
N GLU A 25 -2.83 -27.49 17.30
CA GLU A 25 -1.93 -26.59 16.56
C GLU A 25 -2.27 -26.46 15.07
N LEU A 26 -3.00 -27.42 14.50
CA LEU A 26 -3.24 -27.53 13.07
C LEU A 26 -4.70 -27.87 12.78
N ALA A 27 -5.17 -27.37 11.64
CA ALA A 27 -6.39 -27.82 10.98
C ALA A 27 -6.10 -28.28 9.55
N ALA A 28 -7.05 -29.00 8.94
CA ALA A 28 -7.00 -29.32 7.52
C ALA A 28 -6.86 -28.04 6.66
N GLY A 29 -5.94 -28.07 5.70
CA GLY A 29 -5.58 -26.96 4.83
C GLY A 29 -4.49 -26.02 5.38
N ASP A 30 -4.05 -26.20 6.62
CA ASP A 30 -2.84 -25.53 7.12
C ASP A 30 -1.58 -26.14 6.49
N PHE A 31 -0.44 -25.51 6.73
CA PHE A 31 0.86 -25.98 6.25
C PHE A 31 1.80 -26.27 7.41
N ILE A 32 2.68 -27.23 7.22
CA ILE A 32 3.85 -27.43 8.09
C ILE A 32 5.11 -27.10 7.30
N VAL A 33 6.07 -26.43 7.94
CA VAL A 33 7.39 -26.15 7.35
C VAL A 33 8.45 -26.92 8.12
N VAL A 34 9.27 -27.67 7.40
CA VAL A 34 10.41 -28.44 7.93
C VAL A 34 11.66 -28.13 7.13
N VAL A 35 12.83 -28.21 7.75
CA VAL A 35 14.12 -28.13 7.04
C VAL A 35 14.80 -29.49 7.14
N VAL A 36 15.03 -30.14 6.00
CA VAL A 36 15.69 -31.45 5.92
C VAL A 36 16.88 -31.33 4.98
N GLY A 37 18.09 -31.61 5.50
CA GLY A 37 19.32 -31.49 4.71
C GLY A 37 19.61 -30.06 4.23
N GLY A 38 19.17 -29.04 4.97
CA GLY A 38 19.33 -27.63 4.59
C GLY A 38 18.28 -27.11 3.60
N VAL A 39 17.38 -27.95 3.11
CA VAL A 39 16.31 -27.56 2.19
C VAL A 39 14.99 -27.41 2.95
N PRO A 40 14.30 -26.25 2.85
CA PRO A 40 12.97 -26.08 3.43
C PRO A 40 11.90 -26.77 2.58
N TYR A 41 10.99 -27.48 3.24
CA TYR A 41 9.82 -28.09 2.63
C TYR A 41 8.55 -27.52 3.26
N THR A 42 7.67 -26.97 2.43
CA THR A 42 6.34 -26.49 2.83
C THR A 42 5.32 -27.55 2.44
N LEU A 43 4.75 -28.21 3.44
CA LEU A 43 3.91 -29.40 3.26
C LEU A 43 2.46 -29.08 3.66
N PRO A 44 1.52 -29.07 2.71
CA PRO A 44 0.11 -28.84 2.99
C PRO A 44 -0.52 -30.04 3.72
N VAL A 45 -1.22 -29.77 4.81
CA VAL A 45 -1.95 -30.76 5.61
C VAL A 45 -3.32 -31.02 4.98
N LEU A 46 -3.56 -32.26 4.57
CA LEU A 46 -4.88 -32.71 4.11
C LEU A 46 -5.81 -32.95 5.29
N GLU A 47 -5.34 -33.68 6.29
CA GLU A 47 -6.13 -34.10 7.45
C GLU A 47 -5.24 -34.29 8.67
N VAL A 48 -5.72 -33.85 9.84
CA VAL A 48 -5.10 -34.17 11.14
C VAL A 48 -5.81 -35.41 11.70
N ASN A 49 -5.13 -36.56 11.69
CA ASN A 49 -5.71 -37.83 12.10
C ASN A 49 -5.67 -38.05 13.62
N SER A 50 -4.64 -37.52 14.30
CA SER A 50 -4.50 -37.51 15.77
C SER A 50 -3.43 -36.51 16.22
N ASN A 51 -3.17 -36.39 17.53
CA ASN A 51 -2.10 -35.53 18.05
C ASN A 51 -0.70 -35.83 17.49
N THR A 52 -0.47 -37.06 17.02
CA THR A 52 0.83 -37.55 16.56
C THR A 52 0.78 -38.08 15.13
N ARG A 53 -0.31 -37.85 14.40
CA ARG A 53 -0.44 -38.35 13.03
C ARG A 53 -1.27 -37.41 12.17
N LEU A 54 -0.75 -37.09 10.99
CA LEU A 54 -1.47 -36.33 9.98
C LEU A 54 -1.15 -36.87 8.58
N THR A 55 -1.98 -36.47 7.63
CA THR A 55 -1.85 -36.81 6.22
C THR A 55 -1.66 -35.53 5.41
N LEU A 56 -0.73 -35.54 4.46
CA LEU A 56 -0.43 -34.43 3.56
C LEU A 56 -1.27 -34.51 2.28
N VAL A 57 -1.47 -33.37 1.61
CA VAL A 57 -2.17 -33.31 0.30
C VAL A 57 -1.33 -33.98 -0.79
N SER A 58 -0.01 -33.90 -0.69
CA SER A 58 0.92 -34.52 -1.64
C SER A 58 2.02 -35.26 -0.89
N ASN A 59 2.55 -36.31 -1.50
CA ASN A 59 3.62 -37.09 -0.92
C ASN A 59 4.84 -36.20 -0.65
N TYR A 60 5.47 -36.40 0.51
CA TYR A 60 6.75 -35.81 0.82
C TYR A 60 7.84 -36.36 -0.11
N THR A 61 8.49 -35.48 -0.88
CA THR A 61 9.48 -35.86 -1.90
C THR A 61 10.94 -35.75 -1.42
N GLY A 62 11.17 -35.24 -0.21
CA GLY A 62 12.51 -35.05 0.34
C GLY A 62 13.12 -36.33 0.95
N PRO A 63 14.38 -36.28 1.40
CA PRO A 63 15.06 -37.39 2.06
C PRO A 63 14.33 -37.80 3.34
N ARG A 64 14.35 -39.10 3.69
CA ARG A 64 13.77 -39.57 4.95
C ARG A 64 14.38 -38.80 6.13
N ALA A 65 13.53 -38.28 7.00
CA ALA A 65 13.93 -37.51 8.18
C ALA A 65 13.21 -38.04 9.42
N THR A 66 13.93 -38.11 10.53
CA THR A 66 13.42 -38.50 11.85
C THR A 66 13.86 -37.45 12.85
N GLY A 67 13.00 -37.06 13.78
CA GLY A 67 13.32 -36.00 14.73
C GLY A 67 13.37 -34.61 14.09
N ALA A 68 12.68 -34.42 12.96
CA ALA A 68 12.72 -33.17 12.22
C ALA A 68 12.01 -32.04 12.97
N ALA A 69 12.71 -30.92 13.08
CA ALA A 69 12.17 -29.65 13.51
C ALA A 69 11.04 -29.18 12.59
N TRP A 70 9.97 -28.61 13.15
CA TRP A 70 8.83 -28.15 12.36
C TRP A 70 8.18 -26.88 12.92
N SER A 71 7.42 -26.18 12.07
CA SER A 71 6.55 -25.07 12.47
C SER A 71 5.21 -25.16 11.76
N SER A 72 4.12 -24.90 12.48
CA SER A 72 2.80 -24.71 11.89
C SER A 72 2.68 -23.35 11.20
N VAL A 73 2.02 -23.34 10.04
CA VAL A 73 1.67 -22.13 9.30
C VAL A 73 0.17 -22.18 9.03
N PRO A 74 -0.63 -21.41 9.79
CA PRO A 74 -2.07 -21.35 9.59
C PRO A 74 -2.42 -20.87 8.18
N ARG A 75 -3.40 -21.49 7.53
CA ARG A 75 -3.87 -21.09 6.19
C ARG A 75 -4.30 -19.63 6.13
N VAL A 76 -4.86 -19.12 7.23
CA VAL A 76 -5.26 -17.71 7.37
C VAL A 76 -4.04 -16.80 7.26
N ALA A 77 -2.88 -17.17 7.80
CA ALA A 77 -1.69 -16.35 7.72
C ALA A 77 -1.23 -16.17 6.26
N LEU A 78 -1.24 -17.23 5.44
CA LEU A 78 -0.88 -17.15 4.03
C LEU A 78 -1.91 -16.36 3.21
N ASN A 79 -3.20 -16.59 3.44
CA ASN A 79 -4.27 -15.87 2.75
C ASN A 79 -4.36 -14.40 3.16
N MET A 80 -3.95 -14.05 4.39
CA MET A 80 -3.92 -12.66 4.84
C MET A 80 -2.85 -11.86 4.11
N VAL A 81 -1.71 -12.45 3.75
CA VAL A 81 -0.66 -11.73 2.99
C VAL A 81 -1.16 -11.37 1.59
N THR A 82 -1.79 -12.31 0.88
CA THR A 82 -2.36 -12.04 -0.43
C THR A 82 -3.52 -11.07 -0.35
N ALA A 83 -4.41 -11.21 0.64
CA ALA A 83 -5.51 -10.28 0.86
C ALA A 83 -5.01 -8.86 1.21
N ALA A 84 -3.99 -8.74 2.06
CA ALA A 84 -3.39 -7.45 2.41
C ALA A 84 -2.75 -6.78 1.20
N LEU A 85 -2.02 -7.54 0.37
CA LEU A 85 -1.43 -7.02 -0.86
C LEU A 85 -2.52 -6.54 -1.85
N VAL A 86 -3.61 -7.30 -1.99
CA VAL A 86 -4.74 -6.90 -2.83
C VAL A 86 -5.42 -5.65 -2.28
N ALA A 87 -5.62 -5.57 -0.96
CA ALA A 87 -6.19 -4.39 -0.32
C ALA A 87 -5.31 -3.14 -0.54
N GLN A 88 -4.00 -3.25 -0.28
CA GLN A 88 -3.04 -2.17 -0.52
C GLN A 88 -3.00 -1.75 -2.00
N SER A 89 -3.06 -2.71 -2.92
CA SER A 89 -3.10 -2.41 -4.36
C SER A 89 -4.39 -1.69 -4.75
N ALA A 90 -5.54 -2.12 -4.23
CA ALA A 90 -6.83 -1.47 -4.47
C ALA A 90 -6.89 -0.05 -3.88
N GLU A 91 -6.32 0.16 -2.69
CA GLU A 91 -6.18 1.48 -2.08
C GLU A 91 -5.28 2.40 -2.90
N ALA A 92 -4.12 1.91 -3.34
CA ALA A 92 -3.22 2.67 -4.22
C ALA A 92 -3.90 3.07 -5.53
N LEU A 93 -4.61 2.14 -6.19
CA LEU A 93 -5.38 2.42 -7.41
C LEU A 93 -6.50 3.44 -7.16
N ARG A 94 -7.17 3.38 -6.01
CA ARG A 94 -8.18 4.37 -5.64
C ARG A 94 -7.56 5.75 -5.43
N GLY A 95 -6.42 5.83 -4.75
CA GLY A 95 -5.64 7.07 -4.58
C GLY A 95 -5.26 7.70 -5.92
N LEU A 96 -4.72 6.91 -6.86
CA LEU A 96 -4.37 7.40 -8.21
C LEU A 96 -5.60 7.89 -8.99
N ASN A 97 -6.75 7.25 -8.83
CA ASN A 97 -8.00 7.72 -9.45
C ASN A 97 -8.48 9.04 -8.85
N TYR A 98 -8.36 9.25 -7.54
CA TYR A 98 -8.64 10.54 -6.91
C TYR A 98 -7.66 11.61 -7.40
N ASP A 99 -6.36 11.33 -7.46
CA ASP A 99 -5.39 12.27 -7.99
C ASP A 99 -5.71 12.68 -9.42
N LYS A 100 -6.09 11.73 -10.29
CA LYS A 100 -6.52 12.03 -11.65
C LYS A 100 -7.72 12.99 -11.67
N GLN A 101 -8.74 12.73 -10.85
CA GLN A 101 -9.92 13.60 -10.76
C GLN A 101 -9.57 14.99 -10.20
N ASN A 102 -8.78 15.02 -9.12
CA ASN A 102 -8.27 16.23 -8.47
C ASN A 102 -7.47 17.10 -9.44
N TRP A 103 -6.58 16.51 -10.24
CA TRP A 103 -5.80 17.23 -11.24
C TRP A 103 -6.66 17.74 -12.39
N GLN A 104 -7.62 16.93 -12.86
CA GLN A 104 -8.56 17.37 -13.90
C GLN A 104 -9.32 18.61 -13.44
N GLN A 105 -9.98 18.55 -12.28
CA GLN A 105 -10.74 19.69 -11.77
C GLN A 105 -9.84 20.90 -11.49
N PHE A 106 -8.65 20.70 -10.90
CA PHE A 106 -7.75 21.80 -10.55
C PHE A 106 -7.33 22.61 -11.78
N PHE A 107 -7.11 21.97 -12.93
CA PHE A 107 -6.72 22.65 -14.16
C PHE A 107 -7.90 23.08 -15.05
N SER A 108 -9.07 22.45 -14.95
CA SER A 108 -10.18 22.72 -15.87
C SER A 108 -11.28 23.61 -15.30
N ALA A 109 -11.51 23.63 -13.98
CA ALA A 109 -12.56 24.44 -13.37
C ALA A 109 -12.18 25.92 -13.33
N ASP A 110 -13.17 26.81 -13.41
CA ASP A 110 -12.96 28.27 -13.33
C ASP A 110 -13.10 28.81 -11.89
N GLY A 111 -13.66 28.01 -10.97
CA GLY A 111 -13.97 28.37 -9.58
C GLY A 111 -13.08 27.67 -8.55
N ASP A 112 -13.60 27.49 -7.33
CA ASP A 112 -12.99 26.62 -6.33
C ASP A 112 -13.28 25.14 -6.66
N VAL A 113 -12.37 24.27 -6.23
CA VAL A 113 -12.44 22.82 -6.42
C VAL A 113 -12.22 22.10 -5.10
N THR A 114 -12.89 20.95 -4.92
CA THR A 114 -12.77 20.13 -3.71
C THR A 114 -11.89 18.94 -3.98
N ILE A 115 -10.67 18.97 -3.46
CA ILE A 115 -9.68 17.90 -3.56
C ILE A 115 -10.04 16.79 -2.57
N THR A 116 -10.14 15.56 -3.06
CA THR A 116 -10.38 14.36 -2.22
C THR A 116 -9.09 13.57 -2.07
N LEU A 117 -8.64 13.33 -0.85
CA LEU A 117 -7.43 12.57 -0.55
C LEU A 117 -7.71 11.05 -0.51
N PRO A 118 -6.68 10.20 -0.60
CA PRO A 118 -6.85 8.74 -0.55
C PRO A 118 -7.55 8.21 0.71
N ASP A 119 -7.47 8.93 1.82
CA ASP A 119 -8.15 8.65 3.10
C ASP A 119 -9.61 9.16 3.12
N THR A 120 -10.12 9.63 1.98
CA THR A 120 -11.45 10.23 1.77
C THR A 120 -11.67 11.59 2.43
N SER A 121 -10.66 12.14 3.10
CA SER A 121 -10.72 13.52 3.58
C SER A 121 -10.76 14.50 2.41
N GLN A 122 -11.35 15.67 2.64
CA GLN A 122 -11.58 16.66 1.59
C GLN A 122 -11.07 18.04 2.00
N THR A 123 -10.55 18.78 1.03
CA THR A 123 -10.18 20.18 1.18
C THR A 123 -10.60 20.98 -0.05
N THR A 124 -11.06 22.21 0.15
CA THR A 124 -11.52 23.07 -0.94
C THR A 124 -10.57 24.25 -1.12
N GLY A 125 -10.20 24.53 -2.35
CA GLY A 125 -9.34 25.66 -2.70
C GLY A 125 -9.54 26.14 -4.13
N PRO A 126 -8.91 27.26 -4.53
CA PRO A 126 -9.06 27.80 -5.87
C PRO A 126 -8.42 26.88 -6.92
N SER A 127 -9.09 26.74 -8.06
CA SER A 127 -8.49 26.14 -9.27
C SER A 127 -7.30 26.96 -9.79
N ALA A 128 -6.47 26.33 -10.62
CA ALA A 128 -5.39 27.01 -11.33
C ALA A 128 -5.91 28.21 -12.13
N LYS A 129 -7.05 28.07 -12.82
CA LYS A 129 -7.65 29.18 -13.59
C LYS A 129 -8.10 30.32 -12.68
N LYS A 130 -8.75 30.02 -11.55
CA LYS A 130 -9.16 31.06 -10.58
C LYS A 130 -7.96 31.81 -10.02
N LEU A 131 -6.86 31.11 -9.73
CA LEU A 131 -5.60 31.73 -9.30
C LEU A 131 -5.03 32.66 -10.38
N ILE A 132 -4.95 32.20 -11.63
CA ILE A 132 -4.46 32.99 -12.77
C ILE A 132 -5.33 34.25 -12.96
N SER A 133 -6.65 34.11 -12.98
CA SER A 133 -7.58 35.25 -13.10
C SER A 133 -7.43 36.24 -11.94
N SER A 134 -7.22 35.75 -10.72
CA SER A 134 -7.02 36.59 -9.54
C SER A 134 -5.71 37.39 -9.62
N VAL A 135 -4.66 36.83 -10.21
CA VAL A 135 -3.38 37.54 -10.43
C VAL A 135 -3.50 38.53 -11.59
N ALA A 136 -4.14 38.15 -12.70
CA ALA A 136 -4.37 39.03 -13.84
C ALA A 136 -5.08 40.33 -13.41
N ASN A 137 -6.13 40.22 -12.59
CA ASN A 137 -6.88 41.36 -12.08
C ASN A 137 -6.08 42.26 -11.11
N LYS A 138 -4.98 41.77 -10.54
CA LYS A 138 -4.11 42.54 -9.63
C LYS A 138 -2.93 43.22 -10.33
N ALA A 139 -2.57 42.76 -11.51
CA ALA A 139 -1.49 43.33 -12.32
C ALA A 139 -2.01 44.24 -13.43
N ASP A 140 -3.32 44.48 -13.48
CA ASP A 140 -3.93 45.23 -14.57
C ASP A 140 -3.56 46.71 -14.49
N LYS A 141 -2.91 47.21 -15.53
CA LYS A 141 -2.50 48.61 -15.60
C LYS A 141 -3.70 49.43 -16.06
N VAL A 142 -4.23 50.28 -15.20
CA VAL A 142 -5.20 51.30 -15.64
C VAL A 142 -4.43 52.41 -16.34
N ASN A 143 -4.66 52.63 -17.64
CA ASN A 143 -3.94 53.65 -18.42
C ASN A 143 -2.40 53.54 -18.36
N GLY A 144 -1.87 52.31 -18.29
CA GLY A 144 -0.42 52.07 -18.26
C GLY A 144 0.23 52.18 -16.87
N VAL A 145 -0.54 52.42 -15.81
CA VAL A 145 -0.06 52.55 -14.42
C VAL A 145 -0.72 51.55 -13.49
N VAL A 146 0.00 51.11 -12.45
CA VAL A 146 -0.61 50.34 -11.36
C VAL A 146 -1.30 51.33 -10.41
N PRO A 147 -2.61 51.17 -10.12
CA PRO A 147 -3.34 52.06 -9.21
C PRO A 147 -2.80 52.06 -7.77
N LYS A 148 -3.05 53.14 -7.02
CA LYS A 148 -2.57 53.28 -5.63
C LYS A 148 -3.21 52.24 -4.70
N GLU A 149 -4.48 51.96 -4.91
CA GLU A 149 -5.27 50.95 -4.21
C GLU A 149 -4.75 49.50 -4.42
N GLN A 150 -3.91 49.28 -5.44
CA GLN A 150 -3.24 48.01 -5.70
C GLN A 150 -1.75 48.03 -5.27
N GLY A 151 -1.31 49.06 -4.54
CA GLY A 151 0.08 49.22 -4.09
C GLY A 151 1.00 49.87 -5.12
N GLY A 152 0.47 50.37 -6.23
CA GLY A 152 1.22 51.15 -7.21
C GLY A 152 1.36 52.62 -6.81
N THR A 153 2.07 53.40 -7.64
CA THR A 153 2.21 54.85 -7.44
C THR A 153 1.07 55.64 -8.06
N GLY A 154 0.28 55.04 -8.96
CA GLY A 154 -0.73 55.71 -9.78
C GLY A 154 -0.15 56.72 -10.78
N LEU A 155 1.18 56.73 -10.99
CA LEU A 155 1.89 57.65 -11.87
C LEU A 155 2.53 56.89 -13.04
N SER A 156 2.49 57.47 -14.24
CA SER A 156 3.16 56.91 -15.44
C SER A 156 4.67 57.07 -15.39
N GLN A 157 5.14 58.07 -14.63
CA GLN A 157 6.56 58.38 -14.42
C GLN A 157 6.78 58.74 -12.93
N PRO A 158 6.70 57.76 -12.00
CA PRO A 158 6.85 58.04 -10.57
C PRO A 158 8.25 58.52 -10.17
N PHE A 159 9.23 58.35 -11.06
CA PHE A 159 10.64 58.66 -10.82
C PHE A 159 11.20 59.60 -11.90
N GLY A 160 10.36 60.41 -12.54
CA GLY A 160 10.78 61.33 -13.61
C GLY A 160 10.97 60.66 -14.98
N ASP A 161 11.24 61.49 -15.99
CA ASP A 161 11.45 61.10 -17.39
C ASP A 161 12.93 60.86 -17.74
N LYS A 162 13.84 61.12 -16.79
CA LYS A 162 15.30 61.00 -16.93
C LYS A 162 15.89 60.11 -15.84
N ALA A 163 16.83 59.25 -16.24
CA ALA A 163 17.57 58.41 -15.30
C ALA A 163 18.32 59.28 -14.27
N GLY A 164 18.05 59.08 -12.97
CA GLY A 164 18.76 59.74 -11.87
C GLY A 164 18.17 61.06 -11.39
N GLN A 165 17.02 61.51 -11.90
CA GLN A 165 16.29 62.67 -11.37
C GLN A 165 14.92 62.25 -10.82
N PHE A 166 14.70 62.45 -9.53
CA PHE A 166 13.35 62.49 -8.98
C PHE A 166 12.79 63.91 -9.18
N CYS A 167 11.49 64.02 -9.46
CA CYS A 167 10.79 65.31 -9.59
C CYS A 167 10.88 66.13 -8.31
#